data_AF-A0A292R2L8-F1
#
_entry.id   AF-A0A292R2L8-F1
#
_cell.length_a   1.000
_cell.length_b   1.000
_cell.length_c   1.000
_cell.angle_alpha   90.00
_cell.angle_beta   90.00
_cell.angle_gamma   90.00
#
_symmetry.space_group_name_H-M   'P 1'
#
loop_
_entity.id
_entity.type
_entity.pdbx_description
1 polymer ?
#
loop_
_entity_poly.entity_id
_entity_poly.type
_entity_poly.pdbx_seq_one_letter_code
_entity_poly.pdbx_strand_id
1 'polypeptide(L)'
;MLTSSSCFAWGWKKKDTPKIDTSKVDVQPDGKGYVGTLPDVSKNFKTSEPQKTKPMYEEAKNFNSSQEIKPVPRDNPAFVNIILKEDKRSPYVNELNADVIPQLENLLLCIEKKLDVQKFNAKVFFFTQTIEYMQNEYEGKPEINFVSFKKLQELSNHSKAVATLRQEAEQYKPYLAYTGAGYLYNENTINQQLDYLKTEIEETIVILKEAK
;
A
#
# COMPACT_ATOMS: atom_id res chain seq x y z
N MET A 1 14.06 -43.22 -42.93
CA MET A 1 13.22 -44.33 -43.42
C MET A 1 12.20 -44.60 -42.33
N LEU A 2 10.93 -44.31 -42.60
CA LEU A 2 9.83 -45.29 -42.76
C LEU A 2 9.55 -46.00 -41.41
N THR A 3 8.37 -46.08 -40.82
CA THR A 3 6.95 -45.64 -40.96
C THR A 3 6.36 -45.96 -39.56
N SER A 4 5.17 -45.56 -39.09
CA SER A 4 3.86 -45.85 -39.65
C SER A 4 2.78 -45.29 -38.71
N SER A 5 1.85 -44.55 -39.31
CA SER A 5 0.39 -44.62 -39.16
C SER A 5 -0.28 -44.63 -37.79
N SER A 6 -1.19 -43.66 -37.61
CA SER A 6 -2.63 -43.99 -37.63
C SER A 6 -3.46 -42.76 -38.01
N CYS A 7 -4.09 -42.86 -39.19
CA CYS A 7 -5.16 -42.00 -39.67
C CYS A 7 -6.44 -42.29 -38.88
N PHE A 8 -7.30 -41.29 -38.65
CA PHE A 8 -8.75 -41.41 -38.92
C PHE A 8 -9.35 -40.01 -39.15
N ALA A 9 -9.55 -39.67 -40.43
CA ALA A 9 -10.49 -38.64 -40.83
C ALA A 9 -11.89 -39.27 -40.88
N TRP A 10 -12.85 -38.66 -40.19
CA TRP A 10 -14.27 -38.92 -40.36
C TRP A 10 -14.94 -37.64 -40.85
N GLY A 11 -15.73 -37.76 -41.93
CA GLY A 11 -16.55 -36.68 -42.49
C GLY A 11 -17.54 -36.10 -41.46
N TRP A 12 -18.45 -35.20 -41.82
CA TRP A 12 -19.61 -35.53 -42.65
C TRP A 12 -20.09 -34.27 -43.39
N LYS A 13 -20.59 -34.46 -44.62
CA LYS A 13 -21.18 -33.42 -45.46
C LYS A 13 -22.51 -32.93 -44.88
N LYS A 14 -22.71 -31.61 -44.82
CA LYS A 14 -24.03 -31.02 -44.55
C LYS A 14 -24.90 -31.15 -45.80
N LYS A 15 -26.09 -31.72 -45.64
CA LYS A 15 -27.13 -31.86 -46.65
C LYS A 15 -28.14 -30.74 -46.43
N ASP A 16 -28.34 -29.88 -47.43
CA ASP A 16 -29.36 -28.83 -47.40
C ASP A 16 -30.75 -29.46 -47.50
N THR A 17 -31.62 -29.16 -46.54
CA THR A 17 -33.04 -29.53 -46.57
C THR A 17 -33.85 -28.39 -47.20
N PRO A 18 -34.67 -28.62 -48.24
CA PRO A 18 -35.54 -27.59 -48.80
C PRO A 18 -36.72 -27.26 -47.87
N LYS A 19 -37.06 -25.98 -47.81
CA LYS A 19 -38.17 -25.39 -47.03
C LYS A 19 -39.52 -25.81 -47.61
N ILE A 20 -40.47 -26.16 -46.74
CA ILE A 20 -41.85 -26.51 -47.10
C ILE A 20 -42.70 -25.23 -47.01
N ASP A 21 -43.26 -24.78 -48.14
CA ASP A 21 -44.22 -23.68 -48.22
C ASP A 21 -45.61 -24.13 -47.79
N THR A 22 -46.15 -23.54 -46.73
CA THR A 22 -47.49 -23.85 -46.16
C THR A 22 -48.61 -22.97 -46.73
N SER A 23 -48.48 -22.47 -47.96
CA SER A 23 -49.40 -21.44 -48.49
C SER A 23 -50.67 -21.96 -49.18
N LYS A 24 -51.00 -23.25 -49.06
CA LYS A 24 -52.29 -23.80 -49.51
C LYS A 24 -52.77 -24.93 -48.61
N VAL A 25 -53.63 -24.60 -47.66
CA VAL A 25 -54.52 -25.55 -47.00
C VAL A 25 -55.94 -25.09 -47.34
N ASP A 26 -56.55 -25.76 -48.32
CA ASP A 26 -57.96 -25.58 -48.65
C ASP A 26 -58.80 -26.26 -47.57
N VAL A 27 -59.45 -25.47 -46.71
CA VAL A 27 -60.41 -25.95 -45.72
C VAL A 27 -61.82 -25.77 -46.31
N GLN A 28 -62.51 -26.88 -46.57
CA GLN A 28 -63.93 -26.86 -46.93
C GLN A 28 -64.78 -26.41 -45.73
N PRO A 29 -65.71 -25.46 -45.90
CA PRO A 29 -66.50 -24.94 -44.78
C PRO A 29 -67.68 -25.87 -44.44
N ASP A 30 -67.65 -26.47 -43.26
CA ASP A 30 -68.84 -27.04 -42.61
C ASP A 30 -69.86 -25.91 -42.38
N GLY A 31 -71.03 -26.03 -43.02
CA GLY A 31 -72.04 -24.98 -43.21
C GLY A 31 -72.74 -24.44 -41.96
N LYS A 32 -71.98 -23.88 -41.02
CA LYS A 32 -72.46 -23.04 -39.91
C LYS A 32 -71.54 -21.84 -39.72
N GLY A 33 -71.67 -20.85 -40.60
CA GLY A 33 -70.93 -19.58 -40.55
C GLY A 33 -71.76 -18.44 -41.14
N TYR A 34 -71.41 -17.21 -40.74
CA TYR A 34 -72.09 -15.97 -41.12
C TYR A 34 -72.12 -15.81 -42.66
N VAL A 35 -73.31 -15.71 -43.27
CA VAL A 35 -73.47 -15.47 -44.71
C VAL A 35 -73.75 -13.99 -44.94
N GLY A 36 -72.70 -13.25 -45.29
CA GLY A 36 -72.75 -11.84 -45.65
C GLY A 36 -71.35 -11.35 -46.05
N THR A 37 -71.25 -10.28 -46.84
CA THR A 37 -69.95 -9.67 -47.14
C THR A 37 -69.40 -9.00 -45.88
N LEU A 38 -68.23 -9.47 -45.43
CA LEU A 38 -67.51 -8.87 -44.31
C LEU A 38 -67.28 -7.37 -44.57
N PRO A 39 -67.39 -6.49 -43.55
CA PRO A 39 -67.06 -5.09 -43.69
C PRO A 39 -65.59 -4.94 -44.12
N ASP A 40 -65.35 -4.14 -45.16
CA ASP A 40 -64.00 -3.84 -45.63
C ASP A 40 -63.30 -2.89 -44.65
N VAL A 41 -62.55 -3.48 -43.71
CA VAL A 41 -61.78 -2.77 -42.69
C VAL A 41 -60.48 -2.16 -43.22
N SER A 42 -60.12 -2.38 -44.50
CA SER A 42 -58.88 -1.87 -45.10
C SER A 42 -58.79 -0.34 -45.14
N LYS A 43 -59.91 0.37 -45.07
CA LYS A 43 -59.95 1.85 -45.10
C LYS A 43 -59.45 2.51 -43.82
N ASN A 44 -59.39 1.78 -42.70
CA ASN A 44 -58.93 2.32 -41.41
C ASN A 44 -57.47 1.98 -41.09
N PHE A 45 -56.83 1.13 -41.89
CA PHE A 45 -55.41 0.80 -41.72
C PHE A 45 -54.59 1.60 -42.73
N LYS A 46 -53.99 2.70 -42.30
CA LYS A 46 -52.90 3.31 -43.06
C LYS A 46 -51.69 2.39 -42.95
N THR A 47 -51.32 1.74 -44.04
CA THR A 47 -50.06 1.01 -44.14
C THR A 47 -48.92 2.02 -44.03
N SER A 48 -48.29 2.14 -42.86
CA SER A 48 -47.01 2.84 -42.76
C SER A 48 -45.95 1.95 -43.40
N GLU A 49 -45.21 2.46 -44.39
CA GLU A 49 -44.06 1.76 -44.94
C GLU A 49 -43.06 1.43 -43.81
N PRO A 50 -42.51 0.20 -43.76
CA PRO A 50 -41.56 -0.15 -42.73
C PRO A 50 -40.29 0.70 -42.91
N GLN A 51 -39.97 1.54 -41.92
CA GLN A 51 -38.69 2.22 -41.88
C GLN A 51 -37.58 1.18 -41.84
N LYS A 52 -36.79 1.09 -42.91
CA LYS A 52 -35.55 0.30 -42.92
C LYS A 52 -34.54 0.98 -42.00
N THR A 53 -34.49 0.57 -40.74
CA THR A 53 -33.38 0.89 -39.86
C THR A 53 -32.24 -0.09 -40.17
N LYS A 54 -31.07 0.44 -40.53
CA LYS A 54 -29.85 -0.36 -40.52
C LYS A 54 -29.52 -0.62 -39.04
N PRO A 55 -29.27 -1.87 -38.60
CA PRO A 55 -28.75 -2.10 -37.27
C PRO A 55 -27.40 -1.38 -37.15
N MET A 56 -27.29 -0.46 -36.20
CA MET A 56 -26.03 0.18 -35.87
C MET A 56 -25.25 -0.81 -35.02
N TYR A 57 -24.34 -1.55 -35.65
CA TYR A 57 -23.36 -2.34 -34.91
C TYR A 57 -22.23 -1.40 -34.52
N GLU A 58 -22.12 -1.11 -33.22
CA GLU A 58 -20.86 -0.63 -32.68
C GLU A 58 -19.91 -1.83 -32.68
N GLU A 59 -18.94 -1.83 -33.59
CA GLU A 59 -17.82 -2.75 -33.48
C GLU A 59 -17.17 -2.51 -32.11
N ALA A 60 -17.11 -3.55 -31.29
CA ALA A 60 -16.44 -3.49 -30.00
C ALA A 60 -14.98 -3.10 -30.23
N LYS A 61 -14.69 -1.79 -30.12
CA LYS A 61 -13.33 -1.30 -30.11
C LYS A 61 -12.65 -1.99 -28.94
N ASN A 62 -11.69 -2.85 -29.27
CA ASN A 62 -10.81 -3.55 -28.34
C ASN A 62 -11.31 -4.86 -27.73
N PHE A 63 -11.76 -5.82 -28.55
CA PHE A 63 -11.85 -7.21 -28.08
C PHE A 63 -10.47 -7.85 -27.79
N ASN A 64 -9.40 -7.27 -28.35
CA ASN A 64 -8.01 -7.67 -28.15
C ASN A 64 -7.12 -6.48 -27.73
N SER A 65 -7.63 -5.50 -26.97
CA SER A 65 -6.67 -4.61 -26.31
C SER A 65 -5.87 -5.47 -25.35
N SER A 66 -4.55 -5.37 -25.43
CA SER A 66 -3.65 -5.65 -24.32
C SER A 66 -3.94 -4.64 -23.20
N GLN A 67 -5.17 -4.63 -22.68
CA GLN A 67 -5.47 -4.02 -21.40
C GLN A 67 -4.47 -4.66 -20.45
N GLU A 68 -3.53 -3.85 -19.96
CA GLU A 68 -2.65 -4.24 -18.87
C GLU A 68 -3.53 -4.90 -17.83
N ILE A 69 -3.36 -6.22 -17.69
CA ILE A 69 -4.03 -6.98 -16.67
C ILE A 69 -3.64 -6.27 -15.39
N LYS A 70 -4.63 -5.67 -14.71
CA LYS A 70 -4.37 -5.09 -13.38
C LYS A 70 -3.65 -6.17 -12.59
N PRO A 71 -2.47 -5.88 -12.02
CA PRO A 71 -1.68 -6.90 -11.37
C PRO A 71 -2.56 -7.64 -10.37
N VAL A 72 -2.39 -8.95 -10.29
CA VAL A 72 -3.20 -9.81 -9.43
C VAL A 72 -3.22 -9.17 -8.05
N PRO A 73 -4.39 -9.02 -7.38
CA PRO A 73 -4.47 -8.32 -6.10
C PRO A 73 -3.52 -8.83 -5.02
N ARG A 74 -2.94 -10.03 -5.17
CA ARG A 74 -1.84 -10.55 -4.35
C ARG A 74 -0.61 -9.65 -4.30
N ASP A 75 -0.32 -8.91 -5.36
CA ASP A 75 0.86 -8.03 -5.44
C ASP A 75 0.58 -6.61 -4.92
N ASN A 76 -0.67 -6.33 -4.53
CA ASN A 76 -1.01 -5.10 -3.82
C ASN A 76 -0.81 -5.34 -2.31
N PRO A 77 0.15 -4.66 -1.65
CA PRO A 77 0.40 -4.84 -0.22
C PRO A 77 -0.85 -4.58 0.63
N ALA A 78 -1.79 -3.75 0.14
CA ALA A 78 -3.07 -3.54 0.81
C ALA A 78 -3.97 -4.79 0.86
N PHE A 79 -3.86 -5.72 -0.11
CA PHE A 79 -4.69 -6.92 -0.22
C PHE A 79 -4.15 -8.10 0.61
N VAL A 80 -2.82 -8.23 0.74
CA VAL A 80 -2.20 -9.23 1.63
C VAL A 80 -2.55 -8.92 3.10
N ASN A 81 -2.53 -7.64 3.47
CA ASN A 81 -2.91 -7.18 4.81
C ASN A 81 -4.38 -7.47 5.15
N ILE A 82 -5.29 -7.52 4.16
CA ILE A 82 -6.70 -7.89 4.36
C ILE A 82 -6.85 -9.38 4.70
N ILE A 83 -6.01 -10.25 4.14
CA ILE A 83 -6.08 -11.70 4.35
C ILE A 83 -5.39 -12.11 5.66
N LEU A 84 -4.30 -11.43 6.02
CA LEU A 84 -3.53 -11.74 7.25
C LEU A 84 -4.05 -11.05 8.52
N LYS A 85 -5.01 -10.11 8.42
CA LYS A 85 -5.55 -9.35 9.57
C LYS A 85 -4.46 -8.74 10.47
N GLU A 86 -3.35 -8.32 9.89
CA GLU A 86 -2.35 -7.57 10.65
C GLU A 86 -2.97 -6.23 11.07
N ASP A 87 -2.84 -5.87 12.35
CA ASP A 87 -3.31 -4.58 12.85
C ASP A 87 -2.68 -3.47 12.00
N LYS A 88 -3.52 -2.68 11.33
CA LYS A 88 -3.09 -1.54 10.51
C LYS A 88 -2.52 -0.46 11.42
N ARG A 89 -1.25 -0.59 11.78
CA ARG A 89 -0.50 0.46 12.46
C ARG A 89 -0.28 1.63 11.53
N SER A 90 -0.26 2.84 12.08
CA SER A 90 0.04 4.04 11.31
C SER A 90 1.47 3.96 10.75
N PRO A 91 1.77 4.63 9.62
CA PRO A 91 3.13 4.71 9.09
C PRO A 91 4.15 5.14 10.16
N TYR A 92 3.76 6.11 10.99
CA TYR A 92 4.53 6.58 12.14
C TYR A 92 4.86 5.47 13.13
N VAL A 93 3.88 4.70 13.58
CA VAL A 93 4.10 3.61 14.53
C VAL A 93 4.97 2.50 13.92
N ASN A 94 4.87 2.26 12.62
CA ASN A 94 5.73 1.28 11.94
C ASN A 94 7.20 1.72 11.95
N GLU A 95 7.46 2.97 11.59
CA GLU A 95 8.80 3.55 11.58
C GLU A 95 9.42 3.60 12.99
N LEU A 96 8.62 3.93 14.01
CA LEU A 96 9.05 3.86 15.40
C LEU A 96 9.54 2.46 15.79
N ASN A 97 8.79 1.42 15.41
CA ASN A 97 9.11 0.04 15.76
C ASN A 97 10.27 -0.53 14.92
N ALA A 98 10.40 -0.14 13.66
CA ALA A 98 11.39 -0.66 12.74
C ALA A 98 12.77 0.00 12.93
N ASP A 99 12.80 1.31 13.11
CA ASP A 99 14.05 2.09 13.06
C ASP A 99 14.39 2.73 14.41
N VAL A 100 13.45 3.47 15.01
CA VAL A 100 13.75 4.32 16.18
C VAL A 100 14.02 3.50 17.44
N ILE A 101 13.15 2.55 17.77
CA ILE A 101 13.31 1.72 18.99
C ILE A 101 14.63 0.93 18.95
N PRO A 102 14.99 0.24 17.85
CA PRO A 102 16.29 -0.44 17.78
C PRO A 102 17.48 0.50 17.90
N GLN A 103 17.41 1.73 17.39
CA GLN A 103 18.47 2.73 17.56
C GLN A 103 18.62 3.17 19.03
N LEU A 104 17.51 3.37 19.73
CA LEU A 104 17.49 3.71 21.15
C LEU A 104 18.03 2.58 22.03
N GLU A 105 17.62 1.33 21.76
CA GLU A 105 18.15 0.15 22.46
C GLU A 105 19.66 -0.02 22.20
N ASN A 106 20.11 0.26 20.98
CA ASN A 106 21.53 0.30 20.65
C ASN A 106 22.29 1.40 21.40
N LEU A 107 21.70 2.58 21.58
CA LEU A 107 22.27 3.68 22.37
C LEU A 107 22.39 3.30 23.84
N LEU A 108 21.35 2.69 24.40
CA LEU A 108 21.34 2.20 25.78
C LEU A 108 22.45 1.17 26.02
N LEU A 109 22.58 0.19 25.12
CA LEU A 109 23.67 -0.79 25.16
C LEU A 109 25.06 -0.14 25.09
N CYS A 110 25.21 0.98 24.36
CA CYS A 110 26.47 1.71 24.32
C CYS A 110 26.83 2.35 25.65
N ILE A 111 25.83 2.90 26.34
CA ILE A 111 26.01 3.52 27.66
C ILE A 111 26.38 2.43 28.68
N GLU A 112 25.64 1.33 28.70
CA GLU A 112 25.84 0.23 29.66
C GLU A 112 27.19 -0.47 29.49
N LYS A 113 27.59 -0.73 28.24
CA LYS A 113 28.89 -1.35 27.94
C LYS A 113 30.06 -0.38 27.99
N LYS A 114 29.81 0.90 28.31
CA LYS A 114 30.80 1.98 28.34
C LYS A 114 31.64 2.01 27.06
N LEU A 115 30.95 1.97 25.92
CA LEU A 115 31.64 2.00 24.63
C LEU A 115 32.35 3.33 24.40
N ASP A 116 33.34 3.27 23.52
CA ASP A 116 34.16 4.39 23.11
C ASP A 116 33.35 5.61 22.64
N VAL A 117 33.90 6.81 22.87
CA VAL A 117 33.24 8.10 22.59
C VAL A 117 32.87 8.19 21.11
N GLN A 118 33.73 7.75 20.20
CA GLN A 118 33.46 7.80 18.76
C GLN A 118 32.27 6.91 18.37
N LYS A 119 32.19 5.70 18.95
CA LYS A 119 31.07 4.77 18.68
C LYS A 119 29.76 5.30 19.21
N PHE A 120 29.78 5.94 20.38
CA PHE A 120 28.62 6.61 20.95
C PHE A 120 28.17 7.76 20.05
N ASN A 121 29.10 8.65 19.67
CA ASN A 121 28.82 9.81 18.83
C ASN A 121 28.26 9.41 17.46
N ALA A 122 28.81 8.36 16.84
CA ALA A 122 28.29 7.83 15.58
C ALA A 122 26.83 7.35 15.71
N LYS A 123 26.50 6.64 16.79
CA LYS A 123 25.13 6.16 17.02
C LYS A 123 24.16 7.29 17.34
N VAL A 124 24.59 8.28 18.14
CA VAL A 124 23.81 9.51 18.35
C VAL A 124 23.56 10.22 17.02
N PHE A 125 24.58 10.35 16.17
CA PHE A 125 24.44 10.98 14.86
C PHE A 125 23.35 10.29 14.00
N PHE A 126 23.41 8.96 13.86
CA PHE A 126 22.40 8.22 13.10
C PHE A 126 21.00 8.38 13.69
N PHE A 127 20.86 8.27 15.01
CA PHE A 127 19.59 8.50 15.69
C PHE A 127 19.03 9.89 15.39
N THR A 128 19.87 10.91 15.51
CA THR A 128 19.44 12.28 15.29
C THR A 128 19.04 12.56 13.85
N GLN A 129 19.74 11.96 12.89
CA GLN A 129 19.40 12.05 11.47
C GLN A 129 18.06 11.37 11.17
N THR A 130 17.77 10.23 11.81
CA THR A 130 16.46 9.58 11.71
C THR A 130 15.35 10.48 12.25
N ILE A 131 15.54 11.14 13.40
CA ILE A 131 14.53 12.06 13.94
C ILE A 131 14.34 13.31 13.05
N GLU A 132 15.41 13.85 12.48
CA GLU A 132 15.33 14.95 11.52
C GLU A 132 14.57 14.54 10.24
N TYR A 133 14.83 13.34 9.74
CA TYR A 133 14.09 12.78 8.61
C TYR A 133 12.59 12.68 8.92
N MET A 134 12.24 12.09 10.06
CA MET A 134 10.85 12.00 10.50
C MET A 134 10.21 13.39 10.66
N GLN A 135 10.94 14.36 11.21
CA GLN A 135 10.43 15.73 11.35
C GLN A 135 10.03 16.34 10.00
N ASN A 136 10.85 16.14 8.98
CA ASN A 136 10.55 16.62 7.63
C ASN A 136 9.41 15.81 6.99
N GLU A 137 9.34 14.50 7.23
CA GLU A 137 8.29 13.65 6.67
C GLU A 137 6.90 13.94 7.26
N TYR A 138 6.83 14.20 8.57
CA TYR A 138 5.58 14.48 9.28
C TYR A 138 5.28 15.99 9.39
N GLU A 139 6.04 16.84 8.71
CA GLU A 139 5.75 18.27 8.64
C GLU A 139 4.34 18.52 8.08
N GLY A 140 3.53 19.26 8.82
CA GLY A 140 2.12 19.53 8.46
C GLY A 140 1.15 18.37 8.68
N LYS A 141 1.61 17.21 9.17
CA LYS A 141 0.75 16.07 9.54
C LYS A 141 0.41 16.09 11.04
N PRO A 142 -0.72 15.51 11.50
CA PRO A 142 -1.11 15.54 12.91
C PRO A 142 -0.12 14.81 13.84
N GLU A 143 0.66 13.86 13.31
CA GLU A 143 1.63 13.05 14.05
C GLU A 143 2.74 13.89 14.69
N ILE A 144 3.08 15.04 14.12
CA ILE A 144 4.09 15.95 14.67
C ILE A 144 3.70 16.48 16.07
N ASN A 145 2.40 16.48 16.38
CA ASN A 145 1.88 16.94 17.65
C ASN A 145 1.80 15.84 18.71
N PHE A 146 2.13 14.59 18.36
CA PHE A 146 2.10 13.47 19.30
C PHE A 146 3.13 13.66 20.41
N VAL A 147 2.75 13.24 21.62
CA VAL A 147 3.61 13.31 22.80
C VAL A 147 4.88 12.49 22.58
N SER A 148 4.75 11.31 21.96
CA SER A 148 5.86 10.45 21.55
C SER A 148 6.87 11.18 20.65
N PHE A 149 6.38 11.94 19.67
CA PHE A 149 7.24 12.64 18.72
C PHE A 149 7.98 13.81 19.38
N LYS A 150 7.27 14.61 20.20
CA LYS A 150 7.91 15.70 20.97
C LYS A 150 8.99 15.17 21.91
N LYS A 151 8.71 14.06 22.59
CA LYS A 151 9.70 13.43 23.48
C LYS A 151 10.93 12.92 22.73
N LEU A 152 10.75 12.38 21.52
CA LEU A 152 11.85 12.00 20.64
C LEU A 152 12.71 13.19 20.21
N GLN A 153 12.09 14.35 19.93
CA GLN A 153 12.84 15.57 19.59
C GLN A 153 13.65 16.08 20.78
N GLU A 154 13.06 16.10 21.98
CA GLU A 154 13.76 16.45 23.22
C GLU A 154 14.96 15.53 23.46
N LEU A 155 14.75 14.22 23.37
CA LEU A 155 15.79 13.22 23.53
C LEU A 155 16.89 13.34 22.48
N SER A 156 16.54 13.62 21.22
CA SER A 156 17.50 13.87 20.13
C SER A 156 18.41 15.05 20.45
N ASN A 157 17.82 16.17 20.90
CA ASN A 157 18.59 17.37 21.28
C ASN A 157 19.50 17.10 22.48
N HIS A 158 18.99 16.42 23.51
CA HIS A 158 19.78 16.08 24.68
C HIS A 158 20.93 15.11 24.32
N SER A 159 20.65 14.08 23.51
CA SER A 159 21.66 13.13 23.02
C SER A 159 22.78 13.84 22.25
N LYS A 160 22.45 14.80 21.38
CA LYS A 160 23.45 15.64 20.69
C LYS A 160 24.30 16.42 21.67
N ALA A 161 23.69 17.07 22.66
CA ALA A 161 24.41 17.85 23.66
C ALA A 161 25.41 16.98 24.45
N VAL A 162 24.99 15.78 24.86
CA VAL A 162 25.87 14.83 25.57
C VAL A 162 27.00 14.32 24.66
N ALA A 163 26.71 14.01 23.40
CA ALA A 163 27.73 13.58 22.43
C ALA A 163 28.81 14.66 22.22
N THR A 164 28.39 15.91 22.03
CA THR A 164 29.30 17.06 21.91
C THR A 164 30.12 17.23 23.20
N LEU A 165 29.49 17.19 24.37
CA LEU A 165 30.17 17.32 25.66
C LEU A 165 31.22 16.22 25.86
N ARG A 166 30.93 14.98 25.45
CA ARG A 166 31.89 13.88 25.51
C ARG A 166 33.06 14.07 24.54
N GLN A 167 32.79 14.55 23.33
CA GLN A 167 33.82 14.86 22.33
C GLN A 167 34.76 15.97 22.84
N GLU A 168 34.19 17.04 23.38
CA GLU A 168 34.91 18.16 23.96
C GLU A 168 35.70 17.73 25.19
N ALA A 169 35.12 16.89 26.04
CA ALA A 169 35.83 16.34 27.19
C ALA A 169 37.07 15.56 26.77
N GLU A 170 37.00 14.72 25.74
CA GLU A 170 38.16 13.97 25.25
C GLU A 170 39.27 14.91 24.75
N GLN A 171 38.90 15.98 24.06
CA GLN A 171 39.84 16.97 23.52
C GLN A 171 40.47 17.86 24.60
N TYR A 172 39.67 18.32 25.57
CA TYR A 172 40.08 19.37 26.52
C TYR A 172 40.51 18.85 27.90
N LYS A 173 40.18 17.62 28.26
CA LYS A 173 40.56 17.00 29.54
C LYS A 173 42.06 17.12 29.87
N PRO A 174 43.01 16.96 28.92
CA PRO A 174 44.44 17.15 29.21
C PRO A 174 44.82 18.58 29.62
N TYR A 175 44.01 19.58 29.22
CA TYR A 175 44.35 20.99 29.35
C TYR A 175 43.56 21.72 30.44
N LEU A 176 42.40 21.19 30.86
CA LEU A 176 41.47 21.88 31.76
C LEU A 176 41.44 21.34 33.20
N ALA A 177 42.20 20.30 33.52
CA ALA A 177 42.16 19.61 34.82
C ALA A 177 42.35 20.50 36.06
N TYR A 178 42.92 21.70 35.92
CA TYR A 178 43.24 22.60 37.04
C TYR A 178 42.50 23.95 37.01
N THR A 179 41.51 24.12 36.13
CA THR A 179 40.71 25.36 36.05
C THR A 179 39.26 25.10 36.49
N GLY A 180 38.59 26.11 37.06
CA GLY A 180 37.18 25.98 37.48
C GLY A 180 36.22 25.61 36.34
N ALA A 181 36.58 25.97 35.09
CA ALA A 181 35.84 25.59 33.89
C ALA A 181 36.02 24.10 33.51
N GLY A 182 37.07 23.44 33.99
CA GLY A 182 37.32 22.01 33.77
C GLY A 182 36.36 21.09 34.51
N TYR A 183 35.59 21.61 35.48
CA TYR A 183 34.62 20.82 36.24
C TYR A 183 33.55 20.18 35.33
N LEU A 184 33.13 20.87 34.26
CA LEU A 184 32.14 20.37 33.32
C LEU A 184 32.58 19.08 32.61
N TYR A 185 33.89 18.98 32.31
CA TYR A 185 34.50 17.86 31.59
C TYR A 185 35.04 16.76 32.52
N ASN A 186 34.70 16.82 33.80
CA ASN A 186 35.06 15.79 34.77
C ASN A 186 34.34 14.47 34.44
N GLU A 187 34.97 13.33 34.71
CA GLU A 187 34.34 12.02 34.54
C GLU A 187 33.06 11.89 35.35
N ASN A 188 33.00 12.47 36.55
CA ASN A 188 31.82 12.40 37.40
C ASN A 188 30.61 13.12 36.77
N THR A 189 30.80 14.31 36.21
CA THR A 189 29.73 15.07 35.56
C THR A 189 29.29 14.39 34.27
N ILE A 190 30.23 13.88 33.48
CA ILE A 190 29.93 13.12 32.26
C ILE A 190 29.13 11.86 32.57
N ASN A 191 29.54 11.10 33.60
CA ASN A 191 28.82 9.90 34.01
C ASN A 191 27.41 10.22 34.49
N GLN A 192 27.22 11.30 35.25
CA GLN A 192 25.88 11.76 35.64
C GLN A 192 25.01 12.11 34.44
N GLN A 193 25.55 12.82 33.44
CA GLN A 193 24.81 13.14 32.22
C GLN A 193 24.46 11.88 31.42
N LEU A 194 25.35 10.87 31.40
CA LEU A 194 25.07 9.58 30.78
C LEU A 194 24.00 8.79 31.53
N ASP A 195 23.95 8.83 32.85
CA ASP A 195 22.93 8.17 33.66
C ASP A 195 21.55 8.84 33.48
N TYR A 196 21.52 10.17 33.40
CA TYR A 196 20.29 10.91 33.06
C TYR A 196 19.82 10.56 31.65
N LEU A 197 20.73 10.58 30.67
CA LEU A 197 20.39 10.21 29.30
C LEU A 197 19.90 8.76 29.21
N LYS A 198 20.51 7.83 29.95
CA LYS A 198 20.08 6.43 30.01
C LYS A 198 18.63 6.33 30.51
N THR A 199 18.34 6.98 31.64
CA THR A 199 17.00 6.99 32.23
C THR A 199 15.97 7.57 31.25
N GLU A 200 16.31 8.67 30.59
CA GLU A 200 15.43 9.28 29.60
C GLU A 200 15.18 8.39 28.37
N ILE A 201 16.20 7.66 27.91
CA ILE A 201 16.05 6.68 26.83
C ILE A 201 15.08 5.57 27.25
N GLU A 202 15.22 5.03 28.46
CA GLU A 202 14.34 3.97 28.99
C GLU A 202 12.88 4.44 29.06
N GLU A 203 12.65 5.62 29.64
CA GLU A 203 11.32 6.23 29.72
C GLU A 203 10.72 6.45 28.33
N THR A 204 11.53 6.96 27.38
CA THR A 204 11.08 7.21 26.01
C THR A 204 10.72 5.91 25.31
N ILE A 205 11.51 4.83 25.47
CA ILE A 205 11.18 3.51 24.91
C ILE A 205 9.83 3.01 25.44
N VAL A 206 9.53 3.20 26.72
CA VAL A 206 8.23 2.82 27.31
C VAL A 206 7.10 3.59 26.63
N ILE A 207 7.22 4.92 26.52
CA ILE A 207 6.21 5.77 25.87
C ILE A 207 5.98 5.34 24.41
N LEU A 208 7.05 5.03 23.67
CA LEU A 208 6.95 4.59 22.27
C LEU A 208 6.29 3.22 22.12
N LYS A 209 6.49 2.31 23.08
CA LYS A 209 5.83 0.99 23.08
C LYS A 209 4.35 1.07 23.47
N GLU A 210 3.96 2.09 24.23
CA GLU A 210 2.57 2.38 24.60
C GLU A 210 1.79 3.10 23.49
N ALA A 211 2.48 3.85 22.62
CA ALA A 211 1.93 4.46 21.42
C ALA A 211 1.60 3.39 20.36
N LYS A 212 0.54 2.60 20.60
CA LYS A 212 -0.03 1.62 19.65
C LYS A 212 -1.17 2.22 18.84
#